data_AF-A0A958SHV3-F1
#
_entry.id   AF-A0A958SHV3-F1
#
_cell.length_a   1.000
_cell.length_b   1.000
_cell.length_c   1.000
_cell.angle_alpha   90.00
_cell.angle_beta   90.00
_cell.angle_gamma   90.00
#
_symmetry.space_group_name_H-M   'P 1'
#
loop_
_entity.id
_entity.type
_entity.pdbx_description
1 polymer ?
#
loop_
_entity_poly.entity_id
_entity_poly.type
_entity_poly.pdbx_seq_one_letter_code
_entity_poly.pdbx_strand_id
1 'polypeptide(L)'
;MSNNPSSGSKKQQFDKIVGRLSTMVSRIYGGYLTYVPINDLSKGFRSRYELQLNKSRWSIVDEKDLYCSINYNGEVCGACRIRLDRPLSHKEIAQLHTTIQLTISSALASLRKIDSLKEIESQLETALNHSVDWSLFDQHSVGHWQNYDFNISVQDGESTELNLSCLIFSADDSTGRKVALEIHNFSDRFAFVSSNDIDPRCLENPQRIYELGRISLLVPEILDLSNDQQCGILEYLASLPGREGPTILVVTQRPMQELKSNPQMVPQLLKRLSSSIIVASSTLNLSQTTQVARSFVQATKIDQRPPQESLI
;
A
#
# COMPACT_ATOMS: atom_id res chain seq x y z
N MET A 1 7.12 -10.90 31.62
CA MET A 1 6.35 -9.82 31.00
C MET A 1 7.17 -9.27 29.84
N SER A 2 6.94 -9.78 28.63
CA SER A 2 7.58 -9.30 27.40
C SER A 2 6.84 -8.06 26.92
N ASN A 3 7.52 -6.91 26.88
CA ASN A 3 6.98 -5.71 26.24
C ASN A 3 6.88 -5.99 24.75
N ASN A 4 5.65 -6.08 24.24
CA ASN A 4 5.37 -6.43 22.85
C ASN A 4 5.67 -5.20 21.96
N PRO A 5 6.79 -5.17 21.20
CA PRO A 5 7.25 -3.98 20.48
C PRO A 5 6.33 -3.56 19.32
N SER A 6 5.37 -4.41 18.96
CA SER A 6 4.49 -4.23 17.80
C SER A 6 3.37 -3.21 17.98
N SER A 7 3.01 -2.81 19.21
CA SER A 7 1.95 -1.81 19.44
C SER A 7 2.45 -0.36 19.21
N GLY A 8 3.73 -0.10 19.46
CA GLY A 8 4.35 1.22 19.26
C GLY A 8 4.40 1.64 17.79
N SER A 9 4.76 0.70 16.90
CA SER A 9 4.86 0.97 15.45
C SER A 9 3.51 1.37 14.82
N LYS A 10 2.40 0.73 15.24
CA LYS A 10 1.06 1.03 14.72
C LYS A 10 0.58 2.44 15.06
N LYS A 11 0.72 2.81 16.34
CA LYS A 11 0.35 4.15 16.80
C LYS A 11 1.19 5.21 16.09
N GLN A 12 2.49 4.97 15.92
CA GLN A 12 3.37 5.86 15.17
C GLN A 12 2.95 6.02 13.70
N GLN A 13 2.53 4.96 13.01
CA GLN A 13 2.04 5.05 11.64
C GLN A 13 0.74 5.86 11.55
N PHE A 14 -0.20 5.63 12.46
CA PHE A 14 -1.44 6.42 12.53
C PHE A 14 -1.15 7.89 12.82
N ASP A 15 -0.30 8.16 13.81
CA ASP A 15 0.12 9.52 14.18
C ASP A 15 0.83 10.22 13.00
N LYS A 16 1.59 9.49 12.19
CA LYS A 16 2.20 10.01 10.95
C LYS A 16 1.15 10.40 9.91
N ILE A 17 0.10 9.60 9.74
CA ILE A 17 -1.02 9.92 8.83
C ILE A 17 -1.77 11.16 9.33
N VAL A 18 -2.09 11.22 10.62
CA VAL A 18 -2.73 12.38 11.25
C VAL A 18 -1.86 13.63 11.12
N GLY A 19 -0.55 13.51 11.29
CA GLY A 19 0.41 14.61 11.10
C GLY A 19 0.46 15.13 9.67
N ARG A 20 0.47 14.23 8.66
CA ARG A 20 0.38 14.60 7.24
C ARG A 20 -0.92 15.33 6.93
N LEU A 21 -2.06 14.84 7.43
CA LEU A 21 -3.36 15.50 7.32
C LEU A 21 -3.35 16.88 7.97
N SER A 22 -2.81 17.01 9.19
CA SER A 22 -2.70 18.30 9.85
C SER A 22 -1.87 19.31 9.05
N THR A 23 -0.78 18.85 8.42
CA THR A 23 0.05 19.69 7.55
C THR A 23 -0.71 20.17 6.32
N MET A 24 -1.50 19.28 5.70
CA MET A 24 -2.38 19.62 4.58
C MET A 24 -3.45 20.63 5.00
N VAL A 25 -4.12 20.41 6.13
CA VAL A 25 -5.15 21.33 6.65
C VAL A 25 -4.56 22.70 6.92
N SER A 26 -3.38 22.75 7.54
CA SER A 26 -2.66 24.00 7.82
C SER A 26 -2.36 24.79 6.54
N ARG A 27 -1.86 24.11 5.51
CA ARG A 27 -1.51 24.75 4.22
C ARG A 27 -2.72 25.27 3.44
N ILE A 28 -3.82 24.51 3.41
CA ILE A 28 -4.97 24.83 2.54
C ILE A 28 -5.97 25.75 3.24
N TYR A 29 -6.23 25.50 4.53
CA TYR A 29 -7.34 26.13 5.25
C TYR A 29 -6.89 27.13 6.32
N GLY A 30 -5.61 27.11 6.73
CA GLY A 30 -5.12 27.89 7.86
C GLY A 30 -5.64 27.32 9.17
N GLY A 31 -4.85 26.48 9.82
CA GLY A 31 -5.25 25.79 11.05
C GLY A 31 -4.41 24.57 11.40
N TYR A 32 -4.88 23.76 12.34
CA TYR A 32 -4.30 22.45 12.66
C TYR A 32 -5.39 21.43 12.97
N LEU A 33 -5.08 20.16 12.70
CA LEU A 33 -5.96 19.03 12.92
C LEU A 33 -5.42 18.13 14.03
N THR A 34 -6.31 17.67 14.90
CA THR A 34 -6.01 16.67 15.92
C THR A 34 -7.10 15.60 15.91
N TYR A 35 -6.71 14.33 15.89
CA TYR A 35 -7.64 13.23 16.08
C TYR A 35 -7.90 13.02 17.57
N VAL A 36 -9.18 12.89 17.94
CA VAL A 36 -9.63 12.63 19.31
C VAL A 36 -10.41 11.31 19.30
N PRO A 37 -9.91 10.26 19.96
CA PRO A 37 -10.63 9.01 20.11
C PRO A 37 -11.99 9.22 20.78
N ILE A 38 -13.00 8.42 20.43
CA ILE A 38 -14.35 8.56 21.03
C ILE A 38 -14.35 8.44 22.55
N ASN A 39 -13.43 7.64 23.10
CA ASN A 39 -13.29 7.44 24.55
C ASN A 39 -12.71 8.67 25.28
N ASP A 40 -12.03 9.55 24.55
CA ASP A 40 -11.39 10.75 25.09
C ASP A 40 -12.29 12.00 24.95
N LEU A 41 -13.42 11.89 24.24
CA LEU A 41 -14.42 12.95 24.19
C LEU A 41 -15.11 13.08 25.55
N SER A 42 -15.20 14.30 26.09
CA SER A 42 -15.90 14.54 27.35
C SER A 42 -17.35 14.05 27.27
N LYS A 43 -17.90 13.45 28.34
CA LYS A 43 -19.26 12.87 28.34
C LYS A 43 -20.34 13.85 27.84
N GLY A 44 -20.22 15.12 28.21
CA GLY A 44 -21.14 16.18 27.76
C GLY A 44 -20.97 16.57 26.29
N PHE A 45 -19.75 16.51 25.76
CA PHE A 45 -19.49 16.71 24.34
C PHE A 45 -19.96 15.51 23.53
N ARG A 46 -19.63 14.28 23.96
CA ARG A 46 -20.08 13.03 23.34
C ARG A 46 -21.59 12.96 23.19
N SER A 47 -22.35 13.32 24.22
CA SER A 47 -23.83 13.32 24.16
C SER A 47 -24.37 14.30 23.11
N ARG A 48 -23.82 15.53 23.06
CA ARG A 48 -24.17 16.52 22.02
C ARG A 48 -23.73 16.08 20.63
N TYR A 49 -22.59 15.39 20.57
CA TYR A 49 -22.00 14.87 19.36
C TYR A 49 -22.84 13.77 18.72
N GLU A 50 -23.22 12.77 19.50
CA GLU A 50 -24.12 11.69 19.10
C GLU A 50 -25.51 12.22 18.70
N LEU A 51 -26.03 13.22 19.42
CA LEU A 51 -27.29 13.90 19.06
C LEU A 51 -27.25 14.62 17.71
N GLN A 52 -26.11 15.22 17.34
CA GLN A 52 -25.97 15.88 16.03
C GLN A 52 -25.73 14.89 14.89
N LEU A 53 -25.01 13.80 15.15
CA LEU A 53 -24.82 12.71 14.19
C LEU A 53 -26.14 12.06 13.79
N ASN A 54 -27.05 11.84 14.74
CA ASN A 54 -28.40 11.34 14.47
C ASN A 54 -29.25 12.28 13.61
N LYS A 55 -28.86 13.56 13.48
CA LYS A 55 -29.51 14.54 12.60
C LYS A 55 -28.82 14.67 11.24
N SER A 56 -27.96 13.71 10.87
CA SER A 56 -27.15 13.73 9.65
C SER A 56 -26.21 14.93 9.55
N ARG A 57 -25.87 15.56 10.68
CA ARG A 57 -24.85 16.62 10.74
C ARG A 57 -23.51 15.97 11.08
N TRP A 58 -22.65 15.94 10.07
CA TRP A 58 -21.31 15.37 10.12
C TRP A 58 -20.25 16.33 10.67
N SER A 59 -20.65 17.56 10.99
CA SER A 59 -19.77 18.54 11.64
C SER A 59 -20.48 19.37 12.71
N ILE A 60 -19.71 19.69 13.75
CA ILE A 60 -20.12 20.61 14.83
C ILE A 60 -19.12 21.75 14.87
N VAL A 61 -19.61 22.98 14.83
CA VAL A 61 -18.79 24.18 15.05
C VAL A 61 -18.99 24.59 16.51
N ASP A 62 -17.90 24.63 17.27
CA ASP A 62 -17.88 25.08 18.66
C ASP A 62 -16.81 26.18 18.79
N GLU A 63 -17.26 27.42 18.95
CA GLU A 63 -16.43 28.63 18.97
C GLU A 63 -15.49 28.77 17.75
N LYS A 64 -14.28 28.20 17.84
CA LYS A 64 -13.21 28.25 16.83
C LYS A 64 -12.82 26.87 16.30
N ASP A 65 -13.43 25.83 16.83
CA ASP A 65 -13.13 24.45 16.49
C ASP A 65 -14.25 23.86 15.65
N LEU A 66 -13.84 23.26 14.54
CA LEU A 66 -14.68 22.41 13.71
C LEU A 66 -14.40 20.96 14.08
N TYR A 67 -15.45 20.23 14.47
CA TYR A 67 -15.36 18.81 14.77
C TYR A 67 -15.97 18.00 13.64
N CYS A 68 -15.16 17.18 12.97
CA CYS A 68 -15.57 16.27 11.90
C CYS A 68 -15.65 14.85 12.42
N SER A 69 -16.76 14.16 12.19
CA SER A 69 -16.92 12.77 12.63
C SER A 69 -16.14 11.79 11.80
N ILE A 70 -15.54 10.81 12.47
CA ILE A 70 -14.89 9.68 11.83
C ILE A 70 -15.75 8.46 12.03
N ASN A 71 -16.38 8.03 10.94
CA ASN A 71 -17.23 6.84 10.95
C ASN A 71 -16.52 5.67 10.28
N TYR A 72 -16.61 4.48 10.87
CA TYR A 72 -16.10 3.26 10.27
C TYR A 72 -17.13 2.16 10.44
N ASN A 73 -17.54 1.53 9.34
CA ASN A 73 -18.61 0.52 9.31
C ASN A 73 -19.91 0.97 9.99
N GLY A 74 -20.28 2.25 9.84
CA GLY A 74 -21.49 2.82 10.44
C GLY A 74 -21.36 3.20 11.91
N GLU A 75 -20.21 2.95 12.54
CA GLU A 75 -19.94 3.33 13.93
C GLU A 75 -19.03 4.54 14.03
N VAL A 76 -19.30 5.41 14.99
CA VAL A 76 -18.47 6.58 15.28
C VAL A 76 -17.25 6.13 16.05
N CYS A 77 -16.07 6.27 15.46
CA CYS A 77 -14.81 5.86 16.07
C CYS A 77 -14.10 7.00 16.81
N GLY A 78 -14.41 8.24 16.47
CA GLY A 78 -13.82 9.42 17.06
C GLY A 78 -14.18 10.68 16.27
N ALA A 79 -13.47 11.75 16.56
CA ALA A 79 -13.64 13.04 15.89
C ALA A 79 -12.29 13.66 15.53
N CYS A 80 -12.22 14.35 14.40
CA CYS A 80 -11.15 15.30 14.14
C CYS A 80 -11.56 16.66 14.64
N ARG A 81 -10.81 17.18 15.61
CA ARG A 81 -10.87 18.57 16.03
C ARG A 81 -9.97 19.39 15.12
N ILE A 82 -10.53 20.41 14.50
CA ILE A 82 -9.85 21.27 13.54
C ILE A 82 -9.98 22.69 14.06
N ARG A 83 -8.86 23.28 14.46
CA ARG A 83 -8.84 24.68 14.86
C ARG A 83 -8.49 25.52 13.65
N LEU A 84 -9.41 26.39 13.26
CA LEU A 84 -9.31 27.18 12.03
C LEU A 84 -8.92 28.62 12.36
N ASP A 85 -8.03 29.19 11.55
CA ASP A 85 -7.61 30.60 11.65
C ASP A 85 -8.66 31.55 11.04
N ARG A 86 -9.52 31.01 10.16
CA ARG A 86 -10.62 31.72 9.52
C ARG A 86 -11.88 30.86 9.45
N PRO A 87 -13.08 31.45 9.37
CA PRO A 87 -14.29 30.69 9.06
C PRO A 87 -14.19 30.06 7.66
N LEU A 88 -14.67 28.82 7.54
CA LEU A 88 -14.79 28.11 6.28
C LEU A 88 -16.24 28.19 5.75
N SER A 89 -16.38 28.23 4.44
CA SER A 89 -17.68 28.07 3.77
C SER A 89 -18.22 26.65 3.93
N HIS A 90 -19.54 26.46 3.80
CA HIS A 90 -20.15 25.13 3.83
C HIS A 90 -19.53 24.15 2.83
N LYS A 91 -19.13 24.64 1.64
CA LYS A 91 -18.47 23.82 0.62
C LYS A 91 -17.09 23.36 1.05
N GLU A 92 -16.28 24.24 1.64
CA GLU A 92 -14.95 23.90 2.17
C GLU A 92 -15.07 22.91 3.33
N ILE A 93 -16.03 23.10 4.23
CA ILE A 93 -16.28 22.17 5.35
C ILE A 93 -16.64 20.78 4.84
N ALA A 94 -17.47 20.67 3.79
CA ALA A 94 -17.86 19.38 3.19
C ALA A 94 -16.69 18.67 2.50
N GLN A 95 -15.85 19.42 1.78
CA GLN A 95 -14.65 18.88 1.16
C GLN A 95 -13.65 18.40 2.21
N LEU A 96 -13.40 19.23 3.23
CA LEU A 96 -12.49 18.89 4.33
C LEU A 96 -12.97 17.65 5.09
N HIS A 97 -14.27 17.56 5.41
CA HIS A 97 -14.85 16.38 6.02
C HIS A 97 -14.66 15.13 5.16
N THR A 98 -14.94 15.21 3.85
CA THR A 98 -14.78 14.08 2.93
C THR A 98 -13.33 13.58 2.90
N THR A 99 -12.36 14.50 2.79
CA THR A 99 -10.93 14.16 2.79
C THR A 99 -10.49 13.50 4.09
N ILE A 100 -10.91 14.06 5.23
CA ILE A 100 -10.62 13.52 6.56
C ILE A 100 -11.23 12.11 6.71
N GLN A 101 -12.50 11.97 6.36
CA GLN A 101 -13.25 10.73 6.47
C GLN A 101 -12.58 9.63 5.64
N LEU A 102 -12.23 9.88 4.38
CA LEU A 102 -11.58 8.89 3.52
C LEU A 102 -10.19 8.50 4.06
N THR A 103 -9.38 9.48 4.45
CA THR A 103 -7.99 9.23 4.87
C THR A 103 -7.93 8.52 6.21
N ILE A 104 -8.68 8.99 7.20
CA ILE A 104 -8.64 8.41 8.55
C ILE A 104 -9.41 7.09 8.60
N SER A 105 -10.54 6.95 7.92
CA SER A 105 -11.26 5.66 7.92
C SER A 105 -10.43 4.57 7.25
N SER A 106 -9.68 4.88 6.19
CA SER A 106 -8.74 3.94 5.56
C SER A 106 -7.60 3.53 6.51
N ALA A 107 -7.05 4.50 7.25
CA ALA A 107 -6.03 4.24 8.26
C ALA A 107 -6.57 3.36 9.41
N LEU A 108 -7.76 3.67 9.92
CA LEU A 108 -8.43 2.89 10.97
C LEU A 108 -8.79 1.48 10.50
N ALA A 109 -9.23 1.32 9.24
CA ALA A 109 -9.50 0.02 8.63
C ALA A 109 -8.23 -0.85 8.63
N SER A 110 -7.11 -0.26 8.23
CA SER A 110 -5.81 -0.93 8.22
C SER A 110 -5.38 -1.35 9.62
N LEU A 111 -5.54 -0.48 10.62
CA LEU A 111 -5.22 -0.80 12.01
C LEU A 111 -6.07 -1.95 12.56
N ARG A 112 -7.40 -1.86 12.41
CA ARG A 112 -8.34 -2.87 12.89
C ARG A 112 -8.15 -4.22 12.22
N LYS A 113 -7.85 -4.24 10.91
CA LYS A 113 -7.53 -5.49 10.19
C LYS A 113 -6.31 -6.19 10.79
N ILE A 114 -5.31 -5.44 11.24
CA ILE A 114 -4.14 -6.04 11.89
C ILE A 114 -4.50 -6.53 13.29
N ASP A 115 -5.36 -5.83 14.03
CA ASP A 115 -5.81 -6.29 15.35
C ASP A 115 -6.63 -7.58 15.24
N SER A 116 -7.52 -7.70 14.25
CA SER A 116 -8.28 -8.94 14.01
C SER A 116 -7.39 -10.10 13.59
N LEU A 117 -6.34 -9.85 12.78
CA LEU A 117 -5.37 -10.90 12.42
C LEU A 117 -4.57 -11.41 13.63
N LYS A 118 -4.22 -10.52 14.57
CA LYS A 118 -3.55 -10.91 15.82
C LYS A 118 -4.45 -11.72 16.75
N GLU A 119 -5.72 -11.38 16.80
CA GLU A 119 -6.70 -12.18 17.56
C GLU A 119 -6.82 -13.59 16.97
N ILE A 120 -6.88 -13.71 15.64
CA ILE A 120 -6.86 -15.00 14.94
C ILE A 120 -5.55 -15.76 15.23
N GLU A 121 -4.40 -15.10 15.18
CA GLU A 121 -3.09 -15.70 15.51
C GLU A 121 -3.07 -16.26 16.94
N SER A 122 -3.53 -15.47 17.92
CA SER A 122 -3.65 -15.91 19.33
C SER A 122 -4.60 -17.10 19.49
N GLN A 123 -5.73 -17.10 18.77
CA GLN A 123 -6.68 -18.22 18.75
C GLN A 123 -6.05 -19.48 18.13
N LEU A 124 -5.25 -19.33 17.06
CA LEU A 124 -4.54 -20.42 16.41
C LEU A 124 -3.43 -20.99 17.30
N GLU A 125 -2.64 -20.15 17.98
CA GLU A 125 -1.64 -20.60 18.96
C GLU A 125 -2.28 -21.38 20.10
N THR A 126 -3.42 -20.89 20.61
CA THR A 126 -4.18 -21.58 21.66
C THR A 126 -4.72 -22.93 21.16
N ALA A 127 -5.22 -22.98 19.92
CA ALA A 127 -5.71 -24.22 19.31
C ALA A 127 -4.57 -25.22 19.04
N LEU A 128 -3.39 -24.77 18.57
CA LEU A 128 -2.22 -25.61 18.35
C LEU A 128 -1.70 -26.22 19.65
N ASN A 129 -1.64 -25.42 20.72
CA ASN A 129 -1.21 -25.88 22.04
C ASN A 129 -2.19 -26.90 22.67
N HIS A 130 -3.44 -26.94 22.20
CA HIS A 130 -4.45 -27.90 22.66
C HIS A 130 -4.66 -29.12 21.76
N SER A 131 -4.11 -29.14 20.54
CA SER A 131 -4.44 -30.18 19.55
C SER A 131 -3.27 -30.99 18.99
N VAL A 132 -2.01 -30.62 19.29
CA VAL A 132 -0.84 -31.30 18.70
C VAL A 132 -0.05 -32.06 19.76
N ASP A 133 -0.17 -33.39 19.75
CA ASP A 133 0.83 -34.29 20.34
C ASP A 133 2.08 -34.26 19.44
N TRP A 134 3.01 -33.38 19.79
CA TRP A 134 4.26 -33.17 19.04
C TRP A 134 5.15 -34.43 18.96
N SER A 135 4.87 -35.48 19.75
CA SER A 135 5.62 -36.74 19.71
C SER A 135 5.43 -37.54 18.41
N LEU A 136 4.43 -37.23 17.60
CA LEU A 136 4.15 -37.91 16.32
C LEU A 136 4.90 -37.33 15.11
N PHE A 137 5.49 -36.13 15.22
CA PHE A 137 6.12 -35.44 14.09
C PHE A 137 7.65 -35.57 14.00
N ASP A 138 8.28 -36.24 14.96
CA ASP A 138 9.75 -36.37 15.06
C ASP A 138 10.37 -37.45 14.14
N GLN A 139 9.60 -38.07 13.24
CA GLN A 139 10.06 -39.22 12.43
C GLN A 139 10.18 -39.00 10.91
N HIS A 140 9.84 -37.82 10.38
CA HIS A 140 10.05 -37.54 8.95
C HIS A 140 10.84 -36.25 8.72
N SER A 141 12.15 -36.44 8.62
CA SER A 141 13.15 -35.47 8.20
C SER A 141 12.76 -34.81 6.88
N VAL A 142 12.37 -33.53 6.92
CA VAL A 142 12.27 -32.67 5.74
C VAL A 142 13.68 -32.26 5.34
N GLY A 143 14.12 -32.75 4.18
CA GLY A 143 15.43 -32.47 3.61
C GLY A 143 15.63 -31.01 3.22
N HIS A 144 16.83 -30.52 3.55
CA HIS A 144 17.61 -29.49 2.85
C HIS A 144 16.86 -28.25 2.31
N TRP A 145 16.64 -27.29 3.19
CA TRP A 145 16.78 -25.87 2.83
C TRP A 145 18.07 -25.36 3.48
N GLN A 146 19.20 -25.51 2.79
CA GLN A 146 20.46 -24.88 3.21
C GLN A 146 20.64 -23.53 2.49
N ASN A 147 20.70 -22.48 3.32
CA ASN A 147 21.56 -21.30 3.21
C ASN A 147 21.30 -20.31 2.06
N TYR A 148 20.34 -19.41 2.28
CA TYR A 148 20.55 -17.99 1.97
C TYR A 148 20.19 -17.17 3.22
N ASP A 149 21.18 -16.92 4.07
CA ASP A 149 21.06 -16.01 5.21
C ASP A 149 20.97 -14.57 4.68
N PHE A 150 19.75 -14.06 4.50
CA PHE A 150 19.51 -12.63 4.37
C PHE A 150 19.46 -11.98 5.75
N ASN A 151 20.64 -11.75 6.33
CA ASN A 151 20.80 -10.93 7.52
C ASN A 151 20.76 -9.44 7.11
N ILE A 152 19.56 -8.85 7.08
CA ILE A 152 19.38 -7.41 6.87
C ILE A 152 18.89 -6.80 8.20
N SER A 153 19.77 -6.07 8.87
CA SER A 153 19.41 -5.23 10.01
C SER A 153 18.57 -4.04 9.53
N VAL A 154 17.36 -3.92 10.06
CA VAL A 154 16.33 -2.96 9.62
C VAL A 154 16.45 -1.63 10.38
N GLN A 155 16.47 -0.51 9.66
CA GLN A 155 16.08 0.80 10.17
C GLN A 155 14.66 1.10 9.67
N ASP A 156 13.70 1.24 10.61
CA ASP A 156 12.31 1.62 10.34
C ASP A 156 12.23 3.10 9.90
N GLY A 157 11.36 3.43 8.91
CA GLY A 157 10.65 4.73 8.94
C GLY A 157 10.48 5.58 7.68
N GLU A 158 11.16 5.31 6.57
CA GLU A 158 11.08 6.16 5.37
C GLU A 158 10.32 5.49 4.21
N SER A 159 9.18 6.05 3.83
CA SER A 159 8.51 5.71 2.57
C SER A 159 9.49 6.08 1.45
N THR A 160 9.74 5.12 0.54
CA THR A 160 10.85 5.26 -0.40
C THR A 160 10.33 5.29 -1.83
N GLU A 161 10.79 6.27 -2.59
CA GLU A 161 10.39 6.45 -3.98
C GLU A 161 11.03 5.38 -4.87
N LEU A 162 10.21 4.41 -5.30
CA LEU A 162 10.57 3.41 -6.30
C LEU A 162 10.80 4.09 -7.66
N ASN A 163 12.04 4.12 -8.14
CA ASN A 163 12.37 4.56 -9.49
C ASN A 163 12.40 3.39 -10.48
N LEU A 164 11.32 2.61 -10.49
CA LEU A 164 11.16 1.50 -11.41
C LEU A 164 9.93 1.72 -12.27
N SER A 165 10.16 1.75 -13.58
CA SER A 165 9.07 1.84 -14.54
C SER A 165 8.35 0.50 -14.72
N CYS A 166 9.00 -0.65 -14.45
CA CYS A 166 8.37 -1.97 -14.59
C CYS A 166 8.94 -3.11 -13.73
N LEU A 167 8.09 -4.07 -13.39
CA LEU A 167 8.40 -5.36 -12.75
C LEU A 167 7.60 -6.51 -13.34
N ILE A 168 8.18 -7.72 -13.32
CA ILE A 168 7.47 -8.95 -13.67
C ILE A 168 7.53 -9.98 -12.54
N PHE A 169 6.38 -10.56 -12.21
CA PHE A 169 6.19 -11.61 -11.21
C PHE A 169 5.88 -12.93 -11.91
N SER A 170 6.72 -13.94 -11.71
CA SER A 170 6.38 -15.31 -12.07
C SER A 170 5.79 -16.00 -10.84
N ALA A 171 4.46 -16.09 -10.80
CA ALA A 171 3.67 -16.66 -9.70
C ALA A 171 2.23 -16.94 -10.17
N ASP A 172 1.46 -17.70 -9.38
CA ASP A 172 0.00 -17.76 -9.59
C ASP A 172 -0.63 -16.36 -9.42
N ASP A 173 -1.78 -16.11 -10.07
CA ASP A 173 -2.44 -14.80 -10.06
C ASP A 173 -2.70 -14.27 -8.64
N SER A 174 -3.07 -15.16 -7.70
CA SER A 174 -3.38 -14.75 -6.33
C SER A 174 -2.13 -14.27 -5.58
N THR A 175 -1.01 -14.99 -5.73
CA THR A 175 0.26 -14.65 -5.09
C THR A 175 0.89 -13.42 -5.77
N GLY A 176 0.91 -13.39 -7.10
CA GLY A 176 1.43 -12.26 -7.88
C GLY A 176 0.72 -10.94 -7.53
N ARG A 177 -0.61 -10.97 -7.42
CA ARG A 177 -1.39 -9.80 -6.97
C ARG A 177 -1.06 -9.35 -5.55
N LYS A 178 -0.89 -10.29 -4.60
CA LYS A 178 -0.50 -9.95 -3.22
C LYS A 178 0.86 -9.27 -3.19
N VAL A 179 1.85 -9.81 -3.92
CA VAL A 179 3.19 -9.21 -4.01
C VAL A 179 3.13 -7.83 -4.66
N ALA A 180 2.39 -7.68 -5.77
CA ALA A 180 2.21 -6.40 -6.44
C ALA A 180 1.54 -5.34 -5.54
N LEU A 181 0.54 -5.75 -4.75
CA LEU A 181 -0.12 -4.88 -3.77
C LEU A 181 0.82 -4.47 -2.64
N GLU A 182 1.63 -5.41 -2.12
CA GLU A 182 2.63 -5.07 -1.11
C GLU A 182 3.68 -4.08 -1.65
N ILE A 183 4.17 -4.28 -2.88
CA ILE A 183 5.08 -3.33 -3.53
C ILE A 183 4.42 -1.96 -3.68
N HIS A 184 3.13 -1.92 -4.06
CA HIS A 184 2.36 -0.68 -4.08
C HIS A 184 2.28 -0.03 -2.71
N ASN A 185 2.02 -0.77 -1.64
CA ASN A 185 1.94 -0.25 -0.27
C ASN A 185 3.27 0.34 0.21
N PHE A 186 4.40 -0.15 -0.30
CA PHE A 186 5.73 0.42 -0.06
C PHE A 186 6.09 1.54 -1.04
N SER A 187 5.31 1.74 -2.10
CA SER A 187 5.46 2.83 -3.05
C SER A 187 4.72 4.09 -2.57
N ASP A 188 5.28 5.27 -2.80
CA ASP A 188 4.58 6.56 -2.57
C ASP A 188 3.60 6.89 -3.73
N ARG A 189 2.93 5.88 -4.31
CA ARG A 189 1.99 6.02 -5.43
C ARG A 189 0.56 6.09 -4.91
N PHE A 190 -0.30 6.88 -5.56
CA PHE A 190 -1.61 7.23 -4.97
C PHE A 190 -2.73 6.21 -5.26
N ALA A 191 -2.56 5.34 -6.26
CA ALA A 191 -3.55 4.33 -6.61
C ALA A 191 -2.91 3.05 -7.15
N PHE A 192 -3.63 1.94 -7.00
CA PHE A 192 -3.34 0.62 -7.56
C PHE A 192 -4.50 0.23 -8.47
N VAL A 193 -4.24 0.09 -9.77
CA VAL A 193 -5.27 -0.09 -10.81
C VAL A 193 -4.91 -1.28 -11.67
N SER A 194 -5.89 -2.12 -12.01
CA SER A 194 -5.71 -3.22 -12.97
C SER A 194 -5.80 -2.70 -14.41
N SER A 195 -5.02 -3.25 -15.33
CA SER A 195 -5.14 -3.01 -16.77
C SER A 195 -6.53 -3.36 -17.31
N ASN A 196 -7.24 -4.28 -16.64
CA ASN A 196 -8.59 -4.69 -17.03
C ASN A 196 -9.65 -3.64 -16.67
N ASP A 197 -9.32 -2.69 -15.79
CA ASP A 197 -10.25 -1.66 -15.30
C ASP A 197 -10.11 -0.33 -16.08
N ILE A 198 -9.21 -0.27 -17.07
CA ILE A 198 -8.98 0.92 -17.91
C ILE A 198 -9.32 0.64 -19.37
N ASP A 199 -9.54 1.70 -20.16
CA ASP A 199 -9.76 1.56 -21.60
C ASP A 199 -8.53 0.88 -22.25
N PRO A 200 -8.70 -0.24 -22.98
CA PRO A 200 -7.60 -0.94 -23.65
C PRO A 200 -6.72 -0.03 -24.52
N ARG A 201 -7.32 1.00 -25.14
CA ARG A 201 -6.65 1.99 -26.01
C ARG A 201 -5.74 2.95 -25.25
N CYS A 202 -5.75 2.91 -23.92
CA CYS A 202 -4.80 3.63 -23.08
C CYS A 202 -3.41 2.99 -23.17
N LEU A 203 -3.34 1.65 -23.22
CA LEU A 203 -2.08 0.90 -23.24
C LEU A 203 -1.41 0.87 -24.62
N GLU A 204 -2.14 1.21 -25.68
CA GLU A 204 -1.63 1.28 -27.06
C GLU A 204 -0.76 2.52 -27.29
N ASN A 205 -0.83 3.54 -26.43
CA ASN A 205 -0.14 4.81 -26.62
C ASN A 205 0.70 5.20 -25.38
N PRO A 206 2.03 5.37 -25.52
CA PRO A 206 2.90 5.64 -24.38
C PRO A 206 2.59 6.96 -23.66
N GLN A 207 2.10 7.97 -24.37
CA GLN A 207 1.71 9.25 -23.78
C GLN A 207 0.47 9.10 -22.89
N ARG A 208 -0.51 8.28 -23.30
CA ARG A 208 -1.70 7.99 -22.49
C ARG A 208 -1.37 7.18 -21.24
N ILE A 209 -0.44 6.24 -21.34
CA ILE A 209 0.08 5.53 -20.18
C ILE A 209 0.71 6.53 -19.20
N TYR A 210 1.54 7.45 -19.68
CA TYR A 210 2.14 8.49 -18.84
C TYR A 210 1.11 9.38 -18.14
N GLU A 211 0.03 9.75 -18.84
CA GLU A 211 -1.07 10.58 -18.31
C GLU A 211 -1.87 9.92 -17.17
N LEU A 212 -1.73 8.61 -16.96
CA LEU A 212 -2.27 7.94 -15.76
C LEU A 212 -1.62 8.45 -14.46
N GLY A 213 -0.44 9.07 -14.57
CA GLY A 213 0.28 9.68 -13.46
C GLY A 213 0.89 8.67 -12.49
N ARG A 214 1.11 9.10 -11.25
CA ARG A 214 1.80 8.35 -10.19
C ARG A 214 0.99 7.19 -9.59
N ILE A 215 0.56 6.25 -10.43
CA ILE A 215 -0.15 5.02 -10.02
C ILE A 215 0.73 3.79 -10.15
N SER A 216 0.29 2.68 -9.55
CA SER A 216 0.77 1.33 -9.84
C SER A 216 -0.23 0.64 -10.74
N LEU A 217 0.18 0.31 -11.96
CA LEU A 217 -0.66 -0.35 -12.96
C LEU A 217 -0.34 -1.85 -12.99
N LEU A 218 -1.27 -2.68 -12.52
CA LEU A 218 -1.16 -4.14 -12.55
C LEU A 218 -1.58 -4.67 -13.92
N VAL A 219 -0.75 -5.50 -14.54
CA VAL A 219 -1.05 -6.30 -15.74
C VAL A 219 -1.08 -7.77 -15.33
N PRO A 220 -2.26 -8.40 -15.13
CA PRO A 220 -2.35 -9.74 -14.52
C PRO A 220 -1.74 -10.89 -15.33
N GLU A 221 -1.81 -10.83 -16.66
CA GLU A 221 -1.15 -11.76 -17.57
C GLU A 221 -0.73 -11.00 -18.83
N ILE A 222 0.56 -11.02 -19.16
CA ILE A 222 1.11 -10.19 -20.24
C ILE A 222 0.63 -10.62 -21.62
N LEU A 223 0.35 -11.92 -21.79
CA LEU A 223 -0.13 -12.48 -23.05
C LEU A 223 -1.59 -12.17 -23.35
N ASP A 224 -2.35 -11.69 -22.36
CA ASP A 224 -3.73 -11.24 -22.58
C ASP A 224 -3.77 -9.88 -23.26
N LEU A 225 -2.63 -9.15 -23.30
CA LEU A 225 -2.51 -7.90 -24.03
C LEU A 225 -2.33 -8.13 -25.53
N SER A 226 -2.97 -7.28 -26.33
CA SER A 226 -2.73 -7.23 -27.77
C SER A 226 -1.30 -6.81 -28.08
N ASN A 227 -0.82 -7.10 -29.30
CA ASN A 227 0.51 -6.66 -29.74
C ASN A 227 0.67 -5.13 -29.67
N ASP A 228 -0.38 -4.37 -30.01
CA ASP A 228 -0.35 -2.90 -29.95
C ASP A 228 -0.20 -2.40 -28.51
N GLN A 229 -0.87 -3.05 -27.55
CA GLN A 229 -0.73 -2.73 -26.12
C GLN A 229 0.66 -3.09 -25.60
N GLN A 230 1.21 -4.25 -25.99
CA GLN A 230 2.57 -4.64 -25.62
C GLN A 230 3.61 -3.66 -26.21
N CYS A 231 3.43 -3.21 -27.45
CA CYS A 231 4.26 -2.19 -28.09
C CYS A 231 4.15 -0.84 -27.36
N GLY A 232 2.95 -0.37 -27.03
CA GLY A 232 2.75 0.87 -26.30
C GLY A 232 3.40 0.86 -24.91
N ILE A 233 3.32 -0.26 -24.18
CA ILE A 233 4.07 -0.47 -22.93
C ILE A 233 5.58 -0.44 -23.17
N LEU A 234 6.09 -1.13 -24.21
CA LEU A 234 7.51 -1.13 -24.53
C LEU A 234 8.03 0.29 -24.82
N GLU A 235 7.32 1.05 -25.65
CA GLU A 235 7.67 2.44 -25.98
C GLU A 235 7.63 3.33 -24.73
N TYR A 236 6.63 3.15 -23.88
CA TYR A 236 6.55 3.83 -22.59
C TYR A 236 7.75 3.51 -21.71
N LEU A 237 8.16 2.24 -21.60
CA LEU A 237 9.33 1.86 -20.80
C LEU A 237 10.67 2.28 -21.42
N ALA A 238 10.70 2.56 -22.72
CA ALA A 238 11.86 3.07 -23.43
C ALA A 238 12.03 4.59 -23.23
N SER A 239 10.95 5.34 -23.01
CA SER A 239 11.01 6.80 -22.82
C SER A 239 11.51 7.24 -21.44
N LEU A 240 11.91 6.29 -20.58
CA LEU A 240 12.36 6.52 -19.19
C LEU A 240 11.37 7.41 -18.44
N PRO A 241 10.13 6.94 -18.27
CA PRO A 241 9.11 7.70 -17.59
C PRO A 241 9.60 7.84 -16.16
N GLY A 242 9.96 9.07 -15.80
CA GLY A 242 10.48 9.37 -14.49
C GLY A 242 9.43 9.10 -13.40
N ARG A 243 9.64 9.72 -12.25
CA ARG A 243 8.81 9.50 -11.05
C ARG A 243 7.32 9.84 -11.23
N GLU A 244 6.98 10.64 -12.23
CA GLU A 244 5.63 11.14 -12.48
C GLU A 244 4.73 10.14 -13.22
N GLY A 245 5.30 9.16 -13.92
CA GLY A 245 4.53 8.16 -14.67
C GLY A 245 4.19 6.92 -13.83
N PRO A 246 3.30 6.03 -14.33
CA PRO A 246 2.95 4.81 -13.63
C PRO A 246 4.11 3.82 -13.47
N THR A 247 4.08 3.01 -12.41
CA THR A 247 4.90 1.78 -12.36
C THR A 247 4.06 0.64 -12.89
N ILE A 248 4.57 -0.09 -13.88
CA ILE A 248 3.90 -1.24 -14.48
C ILE A 248 4.30 -2.51 -13.71
N LEU A 249 3.33 -3.23 -13.18
CA LEU A 249 3.50 -4.45 -12.40
C LEU A 249 2.89 -5.61 -13.18
N VAL A 250 3.71 -6.41 -13.86
CA VAL A 250 3.28 -7.52 -14.70
C VAL A 250 3.27 -8.80 -13.88
N VAL A 251 2.17 -9.54 -13.86
CA VAL A 251 2.10 -10.90 -13.33
C VAL A 251 2.03 -11.87 -14.50
N THR A 252 2.60 -13.06 -14.34
CA THR A 252 2.44 -14.16 -15.28
C THR A 252 2.55 -15.47 -14.53
N GLN A 253 1.68 -16.41 -14.87
CA GLN A 253 1.74 -17.77 -14.32
C GLN A 253 2.69 -18.66 -15.12
N ARG A 254 3.12 -18.18 -16.29
CA ARG A 254 3.90 -18.96 -17.23
C ARG A 254 5.38 -18.86 -16.91
N PRO A 255 6.12 -19.97 -17.02
CA PRO A 255 7.58 -19.94 -17.01
C PRO A 255 8.13 -19.00 -18.09
N MET A 256 9.24 -18.33 -17.80
CA MET A 256 9.91 -17.43 -18.75
C MET A 256 10.28 -18.10 -20.08
N GLN A 257 10.56 -19.42 -20.07
CA GLN A 257 10.83 -20.17 -21.29
C GLN A 257 9.61 -20.24 -22.22
N GLU A 258 8.41 -20.44 -21.64
CA GLU A 258 7.17 -20.45 -22.41
C GLU A 258 6.88 -19.08 -23.01
N LEU A 259 7.07 -18.00 -22.24
CA LEU A 259 6.92 -16.63 -22.74
C LEU A 259 7.87 -16.33 -23.90
N LYS A 260 9.12 -16.80 -23.84
CA LYS A 260 10.10 -16.63 -24.93
C LYS A 260 9.70 -17.35 -26.22
N SER A 261 9.05 -18.51 -26.10
CA SER A 261 8.61 -19.31 -27.24
C SER A 261 7.23 -18.90 -27.77
N ASN A 262 6.47 -18.08 -27.04
CA ASN A 262 5.12 -17.71 -27.42
C ASN A 262 5.12 -16.66 -28.56
N PRO A 263 4.48 -16.94 -29.71
CA PRO A 263 4.46 -16.01 -30.85
C PRO A 263 3.69 -14.71 -30.61
N GLN A 264 2.82 -14.66 -29.59
CA GLN A 264 2.08 -13.46 -29.19
C GLN A 264 2.90 -12.53 -28.28
N MET A 265 4.05 -12.98 -27.76
CA MET A 265 4.89 -12.16 -26.90
C MET A 265 5.81 -11.29 -27.73
N VAL A 266 5.77 -9.97 -27.53
CA VAL A 266 6.73 -9.04 -28.15
C VAL A 266 8.13 -9.27 -27.56
N PRO A 267 9.12 -9.76 -28.33
CA PRO A 267 10.40 -10.20 -27.76
C PRO A 267 11.19 -9.06 -27.08
N GLN A 268 11.09 -7.85 -27.61
CA GLN A 268 11.74 -6.66 -27.07
C GLN A 268 11.15 -6.26 -25.72
N LEU A 269 9.82 -6.38 -25.57
CA LEU A 269 9.15 -6.17 -24.29
C LEU A 269 9.61 -7.22 -23.29
N LEU A 270 9.61 -8.50 -23.65
CA LEU A 270 10.07 -9.57 -22.76
C LEU A 270 11.51 -9.35 -22.30
N LYS A 271 12.40 -8.94 -23.22
CA LYS A 271 13.79 -8.58 -22.90
C LYS A 271 13.85 -7.43 -21.89
N ARG A 272 13.03 -6.40 -22.05
CA ARG A 272 12.94 -5.26 -21.13
C ARG A 272 12.38 -5.66 -19.76
N LEU A 273 11.35 -6.51 -19.72
CA LEU A 273 10.79 -7.04 -18.48
C LEU A 273 11.78 -7.96 -17.75
N SER A 274 12.59 -8.69 -18.51
CA SER A 274 13.52 -9.68 -17.95
C SER A 274 14.66 -9.10 -17.11
N SER A 275 14.93 -7.79 -17.19
CA SER A 275 15.90 -7.13 -16.32
C SER A 275 15.43 -6.97 -14.88
N SER A 276 14.12 -7.16 -14.63
CA SER A 276 13.48 -6.89 -13.33
C SER A 276 12.49 -7.99 -12.95
N ILE A 277 12.96 -9.24 -12.95
CA ILE A 277 12.15 -10.42 -12.63
C ILE A 277 12.17 -10.70 -11.13
N ILE A 278 10.99 -10.92 -10.56
CA ILE A 278 10.80 -11.52 -9.25
C ILE A 278 10.12 -12.87 -9.45
N VAL A 279 10.79 -13.94 -9.03
CA VAL A 279 10.20 -15.28 -9.00
C VAL A 279 9.64 -15.52 -7.61
N ALA A 280 8.34 -15.76 -7.52
CA ALA A 280 7.64 -15.95 -6.26
C ALA A 280 6.99 -17.35 -6.26
N SER A 281 7.32 -18.16 -5.26
CA SER A 281 6.69 -19.46 -5.08
C SER A 281 5.20 -19.29 -4.72
N SER A 282 4.35 -20.21 -5.20
CA SER A 282 2.91 -20.21 -4.92
C SER A 282 2.54 -20.41 -3.44
N THR A 283 3.53 -20.73 -2.59
CA THR A 283 3.37 -20.98 -1.15
C THR A 283 3.85 -19.84 -0.27
N LEU A 284 4.09 -18.64 -0.81
CA LEU A 284 4.53 -17.51 0.00
C LEU A 284 3.46 -17.15 1.04
N ASN A 285 3.85 -17.19 2.30
CA ASN A 285 3.04 -16.63 3.38
C ASN A 285 3.12 -15.08 3.38
N LEU A 286 2.28 -14.44 4.18
CA LEU A 286 2.19 -12.97 4.22
C LEU A 286 3.54 -12.33 4.60
N SER A 287 4.23 -12.87 5.61
CA SER A 287 5.53 -12.35 6.04
C SER A 287 6.60 -12.43 4.96
N GLN A 288 6.65 -13.53 4.20
CA GLN A 288 7.58 -13.71 3.11
C GLN A 288 7.25 -12.78 1.94
N THR A 289 5.96 -12.61 1.64
CA THR A 289 5.50 -11.68 0.59
C THR A 289 5.92 -10.24 0.91
N THR A 290 5.69 -9.79 2.14
CA THR A 290 6.11 -8.47 2.62
C THR A 290 7.64 -8.34 2.60
N GLN A 291 8.38 -9.38 2.99
CA GLN A 291 9.85 -9.36 2.95
C GLN A 291 10.38 -9.24 1.52
N VAL A 292 9.84 -10.00 0.57
CA VAL A 292 10.20 -9.93 -0.85
C VAL A 292 9.94 -8.52 -1.39
N ALA A 293 8.74 -7.98 -1.14
CA ALA A 293 8.38 -6.62 -1.57
C ALA A 293 9.35 -5.56 -0.98
N ARG A 294 9.68 -5.66 0.31
CA ARG A 294 10.61 -4.74 0.98
C ARG A 294 12.03 -4.84 0.45
N SER A 295 12.60 -6.04 0.37
CA SER A 295 13.94 -6.26 -0.16
C SER A 295 14.07 -5.70 -1.56
N PHE A 296 13.01 -5.84 -2.36
CA PHE A 296 12.97 -5.34 -3.71
C PHE A 296 12.94 -3.81 -3.76
N VAL A 297 12.06 -3.16 -2.98
CA VAL A 297 12.04 -1.70 -2.83
C VAL A 297 13.40 -1.18 -2.36
N GLN A 298 14.06 -1.89 -1.44
CA GLN A 298 15.38 -1.52 -0.94
C GLN A 298 16.49 -1.66 -1.98
N ALA A 299 16.51 -2.74 -2.78
CA ALA A 299 17.51 -2.93 -3.83
C ALA A 299 17.50 -1.78 -4.85
N THR A 300 16.31 -1.24 -5.13
CA THR A 300 16.14 -0.14 -6.09
C THR A 300 16.59 1.22 -5.54
N LYS A 301 16.94 1.30 -4.24
CA LYS A 301 17.61 2.45 -3.63
C LYS A 301 19.10 2.49 -3.96
N ILE A 302 19.74 1.32 -4.11
CA ILE A 302 21.21 1.22 -4.20
C ILE A 302 21.69 1.68 -5.57
N ASP A 303 20.94 1.37 -6.63
CA ASP A 303 21.24 1.75 -8.02
C ASP A 303 21.10 3.27 -8.29
N GLN A 304 20.69 4.06 -7.29
CA GLN A 304 20.50 5.50 -7.40
C GLN A 304 21.66 6.33 -6.82
N ARG A 305 22.73 5.72 -6.30
CA ARG A 305 23.91 6.51 -5.96
C ARG A 305 24.55 7.03 -7.25
N PRO A 306 24.72 8.36 -7.43
CA PRO A 306 25.51 8.85 -8.54
C PRO A 306 26.88 8.14 -8.49
N PRO A 307 27.45 7.75 -9.64
CA PRO A 307 28.78 7.17 -9.66
C PRO A 307 29.67 8.11 -8.88
N GLN A 308 30.28 7.61 -7.79
CA GLN A 308 31.19 8.43 -7.02
C GLN A 308 32.27 8.85 -8.01
N GLU A 309 32.28 10.14 -8.36
CA GLU A 309 33.39 10.75 -9.05
C GLU A 309 34.60 10.42 -8.19
N SER A 310 35.41 9.48 -8.68
CA SER A 310 36.70 9.20 -8.11
C SER A 310 37.45 10.52 -8.16
N LEU A 311 37.57 11.16 -7.00
CA LEU A 311 38.44 12.31 -6.80
C LEU A 311 39.84 11.87 -7.23
N ILE A 312 40.24 12.30 -8.43
CA ILE A 312 41.60 12.29 -8.94
C ILE A 312 42.18 13.67 -8.66
#